data_AF-A0A7C1UDY5-F1
#
_entry.id   AF-A0A7C1UDY5-F1
#
_cell.length_a   1.000
_cell.length_b   1.000
_cell.length_c   1.000
_cell.angle_alpha   90.00
_cell.angle_beta   90.00
_cell.angle_gamma   90.00
#
_symmetry.space_group_name_H-M   'P 1'
#
loop_
_entity.id
_entity.type
_entity.pdbx_description
1 polymer ?
#
loop_
_entity_poly.entity_id
_entity_poly.type
_entity_poly.pdbx_seq_one_letter_code
_entity_poly.pdbx_strand_id
1 'polypeptide(L)' 'MLSYIYSVVGDFERRHGHMPNLLYISDEHLNRLRNTLEQNGSVDDLASLLGMNIVITRDAVHPRVSWSDTPWVRRSAG' A
#
# COMPACT_ATOMS: atom_id res chain seq x y z
N MET A 1 8.59 7.62 5.01
CA MET A 1 7.81 6.53 4.37
C MET A 1 6.69 7.10 3.51
N LEU A 2 5.82 7.94 4.06
CA LEU A 2 4.68 8.50 3.34
C LEU A 2 5.06 9.25 2.05
N SER A 3 6.11 10.07 2.08
CA SER A 3 6.66 10.74 0.89
C SER A 3 7.08 9.78 -0.23
N TYR A 4 7.63 8.61 0.12
CA TYR A 4 7.99 7.58 -0.84
C TYR A 4 6.75 6.96 -1.50
N ILE A 5 5.70 6.69 -0.70
CA ILE A 5 4.42 6.17 -1.23
C ILE A 5 3.80 7.18 -2.20
N TYR A 6 3.78 8.47 -1.86
CA TYR A 6 3.32 9.51 -2.80
C TYR A 6 4.15 9.56 -4.08
N SER A 7 5.47 9.39 -3.99
CA SER A 7 6.33 9.34 -5.18
C SER A 7 5.94 8.19 -6.11
N VAL A 8 5.80 6.97 -5.58
CA VAL A 8 5.47 5.81 -6.42
C VAL A 8 4.04 5.87 -6.97
N VAL A 9 3.10 6.50 -6.25
CA VAL A 9 1.75 6.78 -6.74
C VAL A 9 1.80 7.77 -7.91
N GLY A 10 2.52 8.89 -7.77
CA GLY A 10 2.65 9.87 -8.85
C GLY A 10 3.37 9.30 -10.08
N ASP A 11 4.39 8.46 -9.88
CA ASP A 11 5.05 7.74 -10.98
C ASP A 11 4.13 6.73 -11.67
N PHE A 12 3.21 6.12 -10.93
CA PHE A 12 2.22 5.21 -11.50
C PHE A 12 1.19 5.99 -12.34
N GLU A 13 0.60 7.03 -11.77
CA GLU A 13 -0.41 7.86 -12.46
C GLU A 13 0.16 8.44 -13.76
N ARG A 14 1.36 9.02 -13.73
CA ARG A 14 2.01 9.57 -14.92
C ARG A 14 2.22 8.54 -16.02
N ARG A 15 2.46 7.27 -15.67
CA ARG A 15 2.73 6.19 -16.64
C ARG A 15 1.47 5.54 -17.17
N HIS A 16 0.41 5.46 -16.37
CA HIS A 16 -0.79 4.68 -16.69
C HIS A 16 -2.03 5.54 -16.97
N GLY A 17 -2.02 6.82 -16.61
CA GLY A 17 -3.15 7.74 -16.81
C GLY A 17 -4.31 7.54 -15.83
N HIS A 18 -4.10 6.74 -14.77
CA HIS A 18 -5.07 6.53 -13.69
C HIS A 18 -4.38 6.24 -12.36
N MET A 19 -5.12 6.41 -11.26
CA MET A 19 -4.61 6.12 -9.91
C MET A 19 -4.41 4.62 -9.69
N PRO A 20 -3.40 4.23 -8.90
CA PRO A 20 -3.32 2.88 -8.36
C PRO A 20 -4.38 2.68 -7.28
N ASN A 21 -4.76 1.44 -7.04
CA ASN A 21 -5.69 1.06 -5.96
C ASN A 21 -5.14 -0.07 -5.08
N LEU A 22 -3.88 -0.46 -5.29
CA LEU A 22 -3.24 -1.58 -4.60
C LEU A 22 -1.81 -1.22 -4.19
N LEU A 23 -1.46 -1.47 -2.93
CA LEU A 23 -0.16 -1.27 -2.34
C LEU A 23 0.41 -2.61 -1.87
N TYR A 24 1.55 -3.01 -2.44
CA TYR A 24 2.38 -4.10 -1.94
C TYR A 24 3.43 -3.56 -0.98
N ILE A 25 3.51 -4.15 0.21
CA ILE A 25 4.40 -3.70 1.27
C ILE A 25 4.85 -4.88 2.13
N SER A 26 6.05 -4.81 2.73
CA SER A 26 6.48 -5.79 3.73
C SER A 26 6.02 -5.38 5.13
N ASP A 27 5.99 -6.33 6.08
CA ASP A 27 5.62 -6.06 7.49
C ASP A 27 6.46 -4.93 8.11
N GLU A 28 7.77 -4.91 7.83
CA GLU A 28 8.66 -3.86 8.32
C GLU A 28 8.25 -2.48 7.80
N HIS A 29 7.97 -2.38 6.50
CA HIS A 29 7.61 -1.11 5.88
C HIS A 29 6.21 -0.67 6.28
N LEU A 30 5.30 -1.62 6.51
CA LEU A 30 3.97 -1.37 7.06
C LEU A 30 4.06 -0.75 8.45
N ASN A 31 4.91 -1.28 9.33
CA ASN A 31 5.11 -0.71 10.67
C ASN A 31 5.69 0.71 10.59
N ARG A 32 6.66 0.95 9.70
CA ARG A 32 7.19 2.31 9.47
C ARG A 32 6.11 3.26 8.94
N LEU A 33 5.23 2.78 8.06
CA LEU A 33 4.12 3.57 7.54
C LEU A 33 3.12 3.93 8.63
N ARG A 34 2.72 2.97 9.46
CA ARG A 34 1.85 3.20 10.63
C ARG A 34 2.41 4.26 11.56
N ASN A 35 3.70 4.14 11.92
CA ASN A 35 4.38 5.12 12.75
C ASN A 35 4.41 6.51 12.11
N THR A 36 4.61 6.59 10.79
CA THR A 36 4.63 7.88 10.06
C THR A 36 3.26 8.55 10.06
N LEU A 37 2.17 7.77 10.05
CA LEU A 37 0.80 8.26 10.02
C LEU A 37 0.18 8.38 11.41
N GLU A 38 0.95 8.08 12.47
CA GLU A 38 0.45 7.97 13.86
C GLU A 38 -0.80 7.08 13.95
N GLN A 39 -0.88 6.05 13.10
CA GLN A 39 -2.05 5.21 12.90
C GLN A 39 -1.85 3.85 13.59
N ASN A 40 -2.61 3.63 14.67
CA ASN A 40 -2.53 2.43 15.51
C ASN A 40 -3.67 1.42 15.25
N GLY A 41 -4.45 1.64 14.20
CA GLY A 41 -5.57 0.81 13.80
C GLY A 41 -5.18 -0.45 13.03
N SER A 42 -6.20 -1.13 12.56
CA SER A 42 -6.06 -2.32 11.73
C SER A 42 -5.44 -1.99 10.36
N VAL A 43 -5.01 -3.02 9.62
CA VAL A 43 -4.58 -2.86 8.23
C VAL A 43 -5.73 -2.30 7.37
N ASP A 44 -6.97 -2.59 7.75
CA ASP A 44 -8.18 -2.22 7.01
C ASP A 44 -8.48 -0.73 7.19
N ASP A 45 -8.22 -0.19 8.39
CA ASP A 45 -8.28 1.25 8.66
C ASP A 45 -7.21 2.00 7.85
N LEU A 46 -6.01 1.44 7.79
CA LEU A 46 -4.92 2.01 6.98
C LEU A 46 -5.22 1.94 5.48
N ALA A 47 -5.78 0.84 5.00
CA ALA A 47 -6.21 0.69 3.61
C ALA A 47 -7.30 1.72 3.25
N SER A 48 -8.25 1.92 4.15
CA SER A 48 -9.32 2.92 4.00
C SER A 48 -8.75 4.34 3.98
N LEU A 49 -7.80 4.65 4.88
CA LEU A 49 -7.12 5.96 4.93
C LEU A 49 -6.35 6.25 3.64
N LEU A 50 -5.68 5.24 3.07
CA LEU A 50 -4.90 5.37 1.85
C LEU A 50 -5.75 5.33 0.58
N GLY A 51 -7.02 4.92 0.66
CA GLY A 51 -7.85 4.65 -0.51
C GLY A 51 -7.31 3.50 -1.37
N MET A 52 -6.53 2.60 -0.78
CA MET A 52 -5.83 1.51 -1.48
C MET A 52 -5.93 0.21 -0.72
N ASN A 53 -6.10 -0.88 -1.45
CA ASN A 53 -5.94 -2.23 -0.95
C ASN A 53 -4.48 -2.45 -0.54
N ILE A 54 -4.25 -3.19 0.56
CA ILE A 54 -2.89 -3.48 1.05
C ILE A 54 -2.64 -4.98 0.97
N VAL A 55 -1.55 -5.36 0.31
CA VAL A 55 -1.03 -6.73 0.29
C VAL A 55 0.30 -6.76 1.02
N ILE A 56 0.34 -7.54 2.09
CA ILE A 56 1.55 -7.74 2.88
C ILE A 56 2.31 -8.94 2.33
N THR A 57 3.55 -8.74 1.89
CA THR A 57 4.40 -9.81 1.36
C THR A 57 5.87 -9.59 1.67
N ARG A 58 6.60 -10.69 1.88
CA ARG A 58 8.05 -10.68 2.10
C ARG A 58 8.83 -10.33 0.83
N ASP A 59 8.22 -10.49 -0.34
CA ASP A 59 8.85 -10.18 -1.64
C ASP A 59 8.89 -8.68 -1.94
N ALA A 60 8.17 -7.86 -1.15
CA ALA A 60 8.15 -6.41 -1.28
C ALA A 60 9.37 -5.79 -0.57
N VAL A 61 10.54 -5.92 -1.22
CA VAL A 61 11.80 -5.25 -0.79
C VAL A 61 11.61 -3.73 -0.67
N HIS A 62 10.77 -3.15 -1.54
CA HIS A 62 10.32 -1.77 -1.47
C HIS A 62 8.80 -1.70 -1.66
N PRO A 63 8.11 -0.69 -1.08
CA PRO A 63 6.71 -0.45 -1.34
C PRO A 63 6.47 -0.23 -2.84
N ARG A 64 5.46 -0.89 -3.39
CA ARG A 64 5.10 -0.77 -4.81
C ARG A 64 3.61 -0.64 -4.96
N VAL A 65 3.18 0.15 -5.93
CA VAL A 65 1.77 0.33 -6.24
C VAL A 65 1.40 -0.36 -7.54
N SER A 66 0.16 -0.79 -7.63
CA SER A 66 -0.43 -1.42 -8.80
C SER A 66 -1.92 -1.10 -8.88
N TRP A 67 -2.56 -1.62 -9.91
CA TRP A 67 -4.01 -1.55 -10.07
C TRP A 67 -4.58 -2.96 -10.21
N SER A 68 -5.71 -3.20 -9.56
CA SER A 68 -6.43 -4.47 -9.63
C SER A 68 -7.93 -4.26 -9.63
N ASP A 69 -8.64 -4.97 -10.49
CA ASP A 69 -10.10 -5.10 -10.45
C ASP A 69 -10.61 -5.95 -9.27
N THR A 70 -9.70 -6.61 -8.55
CA THR A 70 -10.11 -7.54 -7.49
C THR A 70 -10.49 -6.76 -6.23
N PRO A 71 -11.71 -6.94 -5.69
CA PRO A 71 -12.08 -6.34 -4.42
C PRO A 71 -11.16 -6.83 -3.30
N TRP A 72 -10.97 -5.99 -2.29
CA TRP A 72 -10.09 -6.25 -1.15
C TRP A 72 -10.37 -7.62 -0.53
N VAL A 73 -9.42 -8.54 -0.59
CA VAL A 73 -9.49 -9.85 0.08
C VAL A 73 -8.24 -9.96 0.94
N ARG A 74 -8.42 -10.03 2.26
CA ARG A 74 -7.36 -10.35 3.20
C ARG A 74 -6.82 -11.75 2.88
N ARG A 75 -5.77 -11.83 2.07
CA ARG A 75 -5.04 -13.08 1.82
C ARG A 75 -3.92 -13.19 2.84
N SER A 76 -4.13 -14.02 3.86
CA SER A 76 -3.05 -14.55 4.67
C SER A 76 -2.17 -15.38 3.73
N ALA A 77 -0.97 -14.88 3.40
CA ALA A 77 0.04 -15.74 2.81
C ALA A 77 0.45 -16.75 3.90
N GLY A 78 0.02 -18.00 3.74
CA GLY A 78 0.42 -19.14 4.58
C GLY A 78 1.83 -19.61 4.30
#